data_AF-A0A7L4BKD2-F1
#
_entry.id   AF-A0A7L4BKD2-F1
#
_cell.length_a   1.000
_cell.length_b   1.000
_cell.length_c   1.000
_cell.angle_alpha   90.00
_cell.angle_beta   90.00
_cell.angle_gamma   90.00
#
_symmetry.space_group_name_H-M   'P 1'
#
loop_
_entity.id
_entity.type
_entity.pdbx_description
1 polymer ?
#
loop_
_entity_poly.entity_id
_entity_poly.type
_entity_poly.pdbx_seq_one_letter_code
_entity_poly.pdbx_strand_id
1 'polypeptide(L)'
;YAGKWYALAKKDPEGLFLQDNISAEYSVEEDGTMTASSKGRVKLFGFWVICADMAAQYTVPDPTTPAKMYMTYQGLASYLSSGGDNYWVIDTDYDNYAITYACRSLKEDGSCDDGYSLIFSRNPRGLPPAIQRIV
;
A
#
# COMPACT_ATOMS: atom_id res chain seq x y z
N TYR A 1 10.04 -9.37 3.01
CA TYR A 1 9.18 -8.21 2.63
C TYR A 1 9.83 -6.87 2.93
N ALA A 2 10.64 -6.75 4.00
CA ALA A 2 11.39 -5.54 4.35
C ALA A 2 12.18 -4.93 3.18
N GLY A 3 12.46 -3.64 3.28
CA GLY A 3 13.15 -2.83 2.28
C GLY A 3 12.21 -2.00 1.40
N LYS A 4 12.81 -1.38 0.39
CA LYS A 4 12.12 -0.47 -0.54
C LYS A 4 11.29 -1.17 -1.60
N TRP A 5 10.15 -0.56 -1.90
CA TRP A 5 9.22 -0.93 -2.96
C TRP A 5 8.71 0.31 -3.69
N TYR A 6 8.48 0.17 -4.99
CA TYR A 6 8.01 1.22 -5.90
C TYR A 6 6.67 0.80 -6.50
N ALA A 7 5.63 1.63 -6.38
CA ALA A 7 4.35 1.30 -6.99
C ALA A 7 4.43 1.57 -8.49
N LEU A 8 4.17 0.55 -9.30
CA LEU A 8 4.17 0.62 -10.75
C LEU A 8 2.76 0.86 -11.31
N ALA A 9 1.75 0.31 -10.64
CA ALA A 9 0.35 0.46 -11.01
C ALA A 9 -0.52 0.49 -9.75
N LYS A 10 -1.70 1.11 -9.87
CA LYS A 10 -2.69 1.15 -8.81
C LYS A 10 -4.12 1.10 -9.34
N LYS A 11 -5.02 0.54 -8.54
CA LYS A 11 -6.46 0.77 -8.61
C LYS A 11 -6.80 1.77 -7.52
N ASP A 12 -7.42 2.88 -7.88
CA ASP A 12 -7.78 3.93 -6.94
C ASP A 12 -9.04 3.60 -6.13
N PRO A 13 -9.06 3.92 -4.83
CA PRO A 13 -10.29 3.95 -4.06
C PRO A 13 -11.07 5.24 -4.40
N GLU A 14 -12.27 5.38 -3.84
CA GLU A 14 -12.96 6.65 -3.84
C GLU A 14 -12.26 7.68 -2.92
N GLY A 15 -12.36 8.95 -3.31
CA GLY A 15 -11.81 10.07 -2.54
C GLY A 15 -10.33 10.37 -2.79
N LEU A 16 -9.67 10.96 -1.79
CA LEU A 16 -8.29 11.41 -1.90
C LEU A 16 -7.32 10.24 -1.76
N PHE A 17 -6.41 10.10 -2.72
CA PHE A 17 -5.38 9.06 -2.71
C PHE A 17 -4.08 9.55 -3.37
N LEU A 18 -2.99 8.81 -3.13
CA LEU A 18 -1.71 9.09 -3.78
C LEU A 18 -1.83 8.93 -5.30
N GLN A 19 -1.26 9.87 -6.06
CA GLN A 19 -1.38 9.91 -7.52
C GLN A 19 -0.28 9.13 -8.22
N ASP A 20 0.99 9.41 -7.92
CA ASP A 20 2.15 8.77 -8.54
C ASP A 20 3.41 9.00 -7.69
N ASN A 21 4.56 8.55 -8.20
CA ASN A 21 5.85 8.56 -7.51
C ASN A 21 5.76 7.90 -6.13
N ILE A 22 4.93 6.86 -6.05
CA ILE A 22 4.64 6.16 -4.80
C ILE A 22 5.79 5.19 -4.53
N SER A 23 6.41 5.34 -3.36
CA SER A 23 7.38 4.38 -2.85
C SER A 23 7.13 4.12 -1.37
N ALA A 24 7.32 2.88 -0.94
CA ALA A 24 7.19 2.46 0.44
C ALA A 24 8.48 1.77 0.89
N GLU A 25 8.96 2.13 2.07
CA GLU A 25 10.08 1.49 2.76
C GLU A 25 9.51 0.72 3.95
N TYR A 26 9.63 -0.61 3.93
CA TYR A 26 9.14 -1.46 5.00
C TYR A 26 10.25 -1.88 5.94
N SER A 27 10.00 -1.78 7.24
CA SER A 27 10.87 -2.27 8.29
C SER A 27 10.15 -3.36 9.07
N VAL A 28 10.86 -4.44 9.40
CA VAL A 28 10.36 -5.53 10.24
C VAL A 28 11.35 -5.71 11.37
N GLU A 29 10.87 -5.52 12.60
CA GLU A 29 11.66 -5.63 13.83
C GLU A 29 11.78 -7.09 14.29
N GLU A 30 12.68 -7.35 15.24
CA GLU A 30 12.96 -8.71 15.74
C GLU A 30 11.75 -9.35 16.43
N ASP A 31 10.87 -8.53 17.01
CA ASP A 31 9.62 -8.96 17.63
C ASP A 31 8.50 -9.26 16.60
N GLY A 32 8.78 -9.05 15.31
CA GLY A 32 7.83 -9.22 14.21
C GLY A 32 6.98 -7.99 13.93
N THR A 33 7.16 -6.89 14.65
CA THR A 33 6.47 -5.62 14.38
C THR A 33 6.88 -5.09 13.02
N MET A 34 5.89 -4.81 12.18
CA MET A 34 6.10 -4.27 10.83
C MET A 34 5.65 -2.81 10.78
N THR A 35 6.52 -1.96 10.23
CA THR A 35 6.26 -0.54 9.99
C THR A 35 6.60 -0.16 8.56
N ALA A 36 6.05 0.95 8.08
CA ALA A 36 6.41 1.50 6.78
C ALA A 36 6.47 3.02 6.78
N SER A 37 7.38 3.56 5.98
CA SER A 37 7.33 4.95 5.53
C SER A 37 7.00 4.97 4.05
N SER A 38 6.01 5.75 3.65
CA SER A 38 5.57 5.88 2.26
C SER A 38 5.61 7.32 1.80
N LYS A 39 6.06 7.53 0.57
CA LYS A 39 6.08 8.83 -0.10
C LYS A 39 5.31 8.75 -1.39
N GLY A 40 4.65 9.84 -1.77
CA GLY A 40 3.98 9.92 -3.07
C GLY A 40 3.42 11.31 -3.34
N ARG A 41 3.23 11.63 -4.62
CA ARG A 41 2.62 12.89 -5.03
C ARG A 41 1.11 12.83 -4.76
N VAL A 42 0.56 13.89 -4.20
CA VAL A 42 -0.89 14.06 -4.01
C VAL A 42 -1.30 15.47 -4.41
N LYS A 43 -2.55 15.62 -4.87
CA LYS A 43 -3.14 16.91 -5.23
C LYS A 43 -4.29 17.24 -4.28
N LEU A 44 -4.07 18.23 -3.43
CA LEU A 44 -5.06 18.74 -2.49
C LEU A 44 -5.82 19.92 -3.11
N PHE A 45 -7.11 20.02 -2.78
CA PHE A 45 -8.01 21.13 -3.20
C PHE A 45 -7.99 21.45 -4.71
N GLY A 46 -7.65 20.50 -5.57
CA GLY A 46 -7.67 20.67 -7.02
C GLY A 46 -6.50 21.47 -7.63
N PHE A 47 -5.62 22.08 -6.84
CA PHE A 47 -4.46 22.84 -7.36
C PHE A 47 -3.17 22.68 -6.56
N TRP A 48 -3.23 22.26 -5.30
CA TRP A 48 -2.07 22.22 -4.42
C TRP A 48 -1.37 20.86 -4.50
N VAL A 49 -0.22 20.82 -5.18
CA VAL A 49 0.55 19.59 -5.39
C VAL A 49 1.66 19.50 -4.35
N ILE A 50 1.68 18.41 -3.61
CA ILE A 50 2.68 18.13 -2.57
C ILE A 50 3.20 16.70 -2.68
N CYS A 51 4.34 16.44 -2.05
CA CYS A 51 4.81 15.09 -1.77
C CYS A 51 4.34 14.72 -0.35
N ALA A 52 3.35 13.84 -0.25
CA ALA A 52 2.90 13.32 1.03
C ALA A 52 3.95 12.37 1.61
N ASP A 53 4.25 12.53 2.90
CA ASP A 53 5.10 11.64 3.68
C ASP A 53 4.23 10.98 4.75
N MET A 54 4.10 9.67 4.68
CA MET A 54 3.17 8.86 5.45
C MET A 54 3.96 7.83 6.26
N ALA A 55 3.55 7.60 7.50
CA ALA A 55 4.04 6.52 8.33
C ALA A 55 2.88 5.55 8.62
N ALA A 56 3.18 4.26 8.67
CA ALA A 56 2.22 3.23 8.98
C ALA A 56 2.80 2.15 9.90
N GLN A 57 1.94 1.57 10.73
CA GLN A 57 2.20 0.38 11.52
C GLN A 57 1.19 -0.70 11.14
N TYR A 58 1.65 -1.95 11.10
CA TYR A 58 0.85 -3.11 10.72
C TYR A 58 0.65 -4.03 11.92
N THR A 59 -0.58 -4.51 12.08
CA THR A 59 -0.91 -5.57 13.03
C THR A 59 -1.48 -6.76 12.28
N VAL A 60 -1.30 -7.97 12.83
CA VAL A 60 -1.84 -9.21 12.28
C VAL A 60 -3.01 -9.64 13.17
N PRO A 61 -4.28 -9.41 12.76
CA PRO A 61 -5.44 -9.76 13.58
C PRO A 61 -5.63 -11.27 13.75
N ASP A 62 -5.25 -12.05 12.74
CA ASP A 62 -5.34 -13.52 12.74
C ASP A 62 -3.99 -14.14 12.36
N PRO A 63 -3.27 -14.77 13.31
CA PRO A 63 -1.98 -15.41 13.06
C PRO A 63 -2.01 -16.55 12.03
N THR A 64 -3.19 -17.13 11.76
CA THR A 64 -3.32 -18.19 10.75
C THR A 64 -3.32 -17.63 9.32
N THR A 65 -3.58 -16.33 9.16
CA THR A 65 -3.52 -15.62 7.88
C THR A 65 -2.62 -14.39 7.97
N PRO A 66 -1.30 -14.56 8.16
CA PRO A 66 -0.38 -13.44 8.45
C PRO A 66 -0.27 -12.42 7.30
N ALA A 67 -0.65 -12.81 6.08
CA ALA A 67 -0.69 -11.92 4.92
C ALA A 67 -1.85 -10.90 4.98
N LYS A 68 -2.84 -11.10 5.85
CA LYS A 68 -3.98 -10.20 6.06
C LYS A 68 -3.73 -9.35 7.30
N MET A 69 -3.21 -8.15 7.07
CA MET A 69 -2.86 -7.21 8.13
C MET A 69 -3.90 -6.10 8.23
N TYR A 70 -3.88 -5.40 9.36
CA TYR A 70 -4.54 -4.12 9.54
C TYR A 70 -3.48 -3.02 9.61
N MET A 71 -3.60 -2.01 8.75
CA MET A 71 -2.65 -0.92 8.62
C MET A 71 -3.20 0.32 9.29
N THR A 72 -2.54 0.81 10.33
CA THR A 72 -2.80 2.12 10.91
C THR A 72 -1.83 3.12 10.31
N TYR A 73 -2.33 4.15 9.62
CA TYR A 73 -1.50 5.12 8.91
C TYR A 73 -1.74 6.55 9.39
N GLN A 74 -0.69 7.36 9.29
CA GLN A 74 -0.70 8.77 9.62
C GLN A 74 0.21 9.54 8.67
N GLY A 75 -0.24 10.70 8.19
CA GLY A 75 0.64 11.63 7.52
C GLY A 75 1.50 12.40 8.53
N LEU A 76 2.76 12.65 8.19
CA LEU A 76 3.69 13.35 9.08
C LEU A 76 3.40 14.85 9.20
N ALA A 77 2.62 15.40 8.27
CA ALA A 77 2.12 16.77 8.34
C ALA A 77 0.65 16.77 8.72
N SER A 78 0.23 17.73 9.56
CA SER A 78 -1.13 17.78 10.14
C SER A 78 -2.28 17.89 9.12
N TYR A 79 -1.99 18.33 7.89
CA TYR A 79 -2.96 18.43 6.81
C TYR A 79 -3.09 17.13 5.98
N LEU A 80 -2.29 16.10 6.28
CA LEU A 80 -2.37 14.80 5.64
C LEU A 80 -3.31 13.88 6.44
N SER A 81 -3.96 12.95 5.75
CA SER A 81 -4.92 12.03 6.36
C SER A 81 -4.26 11.05 7.33
N SER A 82 -4.97 10.70 8.39
CA SER A 82 -4.71 9.53 9.22
C SER A 82 -5.93 8.60 9.19
N GLY A 83 -5.73 7.33 9.49
CA GLY A 83 -6.79 6.34 9.45
C GLY A 83 -6.31 4.92 9.65
N GLY A 84 -7.18 3.97 9.38
CA GLY A 84 -6.86 2.55 9.37
C GLY A 84 -7.56 1.86 8.21
N ASP A 85 -6.82 1.02 7.50
CA ASP A 85 -7.30 0.25 6.36
C ASP A 85 -6.84 -1.21 6.48
N ASN A 86 -7.65 -2.14 5.98
CA ASN A 86 -7.17 -3.51 5.75
C ASN A 86 -6.01 -3.48 4.75
N TYR A 87 -4.96 -4.24 5.00
CA TYR A 87 -3.81 -4.33 4.11
C TYR A 87 -3.46 -5.80 3.89
N TRP A 88 -3.82 -6.32 2.73
CA TRP A 88 -3.58 -7.71 2.37
C TRP A 88 -2.45 -7.78 1.35
N VAL A 89 -1.47 -8.64 1.60
CA VAL A 89 -0.50 -9.06 0.59
C VAL A 89 -1.12 -10.25 -0.13
N ILE A 90 -1.56 -10.03 -1.36
CA ILE A 90 -2.22 -11.06 -2.18
C ILE A 90 -1.20 -12.08 -2.68
N ASP A 91 -0.09 -11.58 -3.21
CA ASP A 91 1.02 -12.39 -3.68
C ASP A 91 2.31 -11.57 -3.68
N THR A 92 3.44 -12.23 -3.47
CA THR A 92 4.76 -11.63 -3.55
C THR A 92 5.83 -12.71 -3.63
N ASP A 93 6.84 -12.49 -4.45
CA ASP A 93 8.08 -13.28 -4.43
C ASP A 93 9.16 -12.63 -3.55
N TYR A 94 8.82 -11.56 -2.82
CA TYR A 94 9.68 -10.74 -1.96
C TYR A 94 10.81 -9.97 -2.67
N ASP A 95 11.29 -10.47 -3.80
CA ASP A 95 12.51 -10.02 -4.47
C ASP A 95 12.23 -9.21 -5.74
N ASN A 96 11.03 -9.32 -6.34
CA ASN A 96 10.72 -8.62 -7.58
C ASN A 96 9.39 -7.88 -7.54
N TYR A 97 8.32 -8.53 -7.05
CA TYR A 97 6.97 -7.97 -7.06
C TYR A 97 6.21 -8.22 -5.77
N ALA A 98 5.23 -7.35 -5.50
CA ALA A 98 4.20 -7.59 -4.51
C ALA A 98 2.88 -7.01 -5.00
N ILE A 99 1.79 -7.73 -4.80
CA ILE A 99 0.44 -7.29 -5.10
C ILE A 99 -0.27 -7.09 -3.77
N THR A 100 -0.75 -5.87 -3.54
CA THR A 100 -1.44 -5.53 -2.30
C THR A 100 -2.88 -5.17 -2.60
N TYR A 101 -3.75 -5.42 -1.63
CA TYR A 101 -5.16 -5.14 -1.75
C TYR A 101 -5.72 -4.68 -0.41
N ALA A 102 -6.61 -3.70 -0.48
CA ALA A 102 -7.32 -3.15 0.65
C ALA A 102 -8.78 -2.96 0.24
N CYS A 103 -9.70 -3.41 1.08
CA CYS A 103 -11.11 -3.11 0.93
C CYS A 103 -11.57 -2.27 2.13
N ARG A 104 -12.11 -1.09 1.84
CA ARG A 104 -12.58 -0.08 2.80
C ARG A 104 -14.04 -0.28 3.18
N SER A 105 -14.87 -0.66 2.20
CA SER A 105 -16.29 -0.94 2.42
C SER A 105 -16.72 -2.17 1.61
N LEU A 106 -17.67 -2.92 2.15
CA LEU A 106 -18.26 -4.08 1.51
C LEU A 106 -19.70 -3.76 1.09
N LYS A 107 -20.14 -4.37 -0.01
CA LYS A 107 -21.54 -4.41 -0.41
C LYS A 107 -22.30 -5.43 0.43
N GLU A 108 -23.62 -5.43 0.32
CA GLU A 108 -24.49 -6.38 1.01
C GLU A 108 -24.22 -7.85 0.62
N ASP A 109 -23.76 -8.09 -0.63
CA ASP A 109 -23.41 -9.42 -1.12
C ASP A 109 -22.01 -9.90 -0.67
N GLY A 110 -21.29 -9.06 0.10
CA GLY A 110 -19.95 -9.34 0.60
C GLY A 110 -18.83 -9.04 -0.41
N SER A 111 -19.15 -8.58 -1.62
CA SER A 111 -18.14 -8.08 -2.56
C SER A 111 -17.61 -6.72 -2.10
N CYS A 112 -16.40 -6.36 -2.54
CA CYS A 112 -15.83 -5.07 -2.18
C CYS A 112 -16.54 -3.93 -2.93
N ASP A 113 -16.92 -2.90 -2.19
CA ASP A 113 -17.56 -1.70 -2.72
C ASP A 113 -16.51 -0.64 -3.04
N ASP A 114 -15.80 -0.16 -2.02
CA ASP A 114 -14.63 0.71 -2.16
C ASP A 114 -13.36 0.00 -1.67
N GLY A 115 -12.31 0.08 -2.48
CA GLY A 115 -11.04 -0.58 -2.20
C GLY A 115 -9.96 -0.16 -3.17
N TYR A 116 -8.71 -0.43 -2.84
CA TYR A 116 -7.57 -0.09 -3.67
C TYR A 116 -6.58 -1.25 -3.75
N SER A 117 -5.75 -1.21 -4.78
CA SER A 117 -4.68 -2.19 -4.97
C SER A 117 -3.45 -1.49 -5.49
N LEU A 118 -2.27 -1.90 -5.05
CA LEU A 118 -1.00 -1.47 -5.62
C LEU A 118 -0.21 -2.68 -6.09
N ILE A 119 0.42 -2.53 -7.26
CA ILE A 119 1.44 -3.46 -7.75
C ILE A 119 2.79 -2.80 -7.48
N PHE A 120 3.52 -3.39 -6.55
CA PHE A 120 4.86 -2.96 -6.17
C PHE A 120 5.93 -3.73 -6.93
N SER A 121 7.06 -3.06 -7.15
CA SER A 121 8.30 -3.68 -7.61
C SER A 121 9.49 -3.25 -6.78
N ARG A 122 10.51 -4.12 -6.69
CA ARG A 122 11.83 -3.74 -6.20
C ARG A 122 12.59 -2.82 -7.16
N ASN A 123 12.24 -2.83 -8.45
CA ASN A 123 12.90 -2.01 -9.47
C ASN A 123 11.94 -0.91 -9.95
N PRO A 124 12.29 0.39 -9.82
CA PRO A 124 11.44 1.49 -10.27
C PRO A 124 11.25 1.52 -11.79
N ARG A 125 12.08 0.79 -12.55
CA ARG A 125 11.98 0.69 -14.02
C ARG A 125 10.97 -0.35 -14.50
N GLY A 126 10.33 -1.09 -13.59
CA GLY A 126 9.32 -2.09 -13.93
C GLY A 126 9.68 -3.51 -13.50
N LEU A 127 8.77 -4.43 -13.82
CA LEU A 127 8.92 -5.87 -13.56
C LEU A 127 9.72 -6.56 -14.68
N PRO A 128 10.57 -7.57 -14.40
CA PRO A 128 11.14 -8.43 -15.43
C PRO A 128 10.07 -9.13 -16.28
N PRO A 129 10.30 -9.36 -17.60
CA PRO A 129 9.33 -10.03 -18.46
C PRO A 129 8.90 -11.42 -17.96
N ALA A 130 9.80 -12.15 -17.31
CA ALA A 130 9.53 -13.50 -16.81
C ALA A 130 8.44 -13.57 -15.73
N ILE A 131 8.20 -12.47 -15.00
CA ILE A 131 7.18 -12.41 -13.93
C ILE A 131 5.94 -11.62 -14.35
N GLN A 132 5.99 -10.94 -15.50
CA GLN A 132 4.80 -10.37 -16.12
C GLN A 132 4.03 -11.52 -16.76
N ARG A 133 3.10 -12.13 -16.02
CA ARG A 133 2.16 -13.07 -16.63
C ARG A 133 1.34 -12.32 -17.68
N ILE A 134 1.64 -12.57 -18.95
CA ILE A 134 0.80 -12.16 -20.07
C ILE A 134 -0.47 -13.02 -19.96
N VAL A 135 -1.58 -12.40 -19.59
CA VAL A 135 -2.91 -13.00 -19.61
C VAL A 135 -3.60 -12.61 -20.91
#